data_AF-A0A1T1CDU0-F1
#
_entry.id   AF-A0A1T1CDU0-F1
#
_cell.length_a   1.000
_cell.length_b   1.000
_cell.length_c   1.000
_cell.angle_alpha   90.00
_cell.angle_beta   90.00
_cell.angle_gamma   90.00
#
_symmetry.space_group_name_H-M   'P 1'
#
loop_
_entity.id
_entity.type
_entity.pdbx_description
1 polymer ?
#
loop_
_entity_poly.entity_id
_entity_poly.type
_entity_poly.pdbx_seq_one_letter_code
_entity_poly.pdbx_strand_id
1 'polypeptide(L)' 'MLKKTLLIENKSSISAKNLQLIVKSETREGTVPIEEIGFLVLDHPEIYISIPAMNILIQNHTNIKF' A
#
# COMPACT_ATOMS: atom_id res chain seq x y z
N MET A 1 5.54 6.14 -17.50
CA MET A 1 4.31 6.47 -16.73
C MET A 1 4.71 7.11 -15.42
N LEU A 2 3.98 8.13 -14.97
CA LEU A 2 4.22 8.76 -13.68
C LEU A 2 3.59 7.90 -12.58
N LYS A 3 4.41 7.41 -11.65
CA LYS A 3 3.94 6.70 -10.47
C LYS A 3 3.53 7.70 -9.38
N LYS A 4 2.56 7.31 -8.56
CA LYS A 4 1.99 8.10 -7.47
C LYS A 4 2.66 7.78 -6.13
N THR A 5 2.59 8.74 -5.23
CA THR A 5 2.85 8.52 -3.80
C THR A 5 1.53 8.23 -3.10
N LEU A 6 1.47 7.11 -2.39
CA LEU A 6 0.33 6.75 -1.54
C LEU A 6 0.73 6.99 -0.07
N LEU A 7 0.00 7.88 0.60
CA LEU A 7 0.15 8.18 2.02
C LEU A 7 -0.98 7.52 2.81
N ILE A 8 -0.63 6.83 3.89
CA ILE A 8 -1.58 6.19 4.81
C ILE A 8 -1.25 6.68 6.23
N GLU A 9 -2.12 7.55 6.77
CA GLU A 9 -1.95 8.21 8.08
C GLU A 9 -2.91 7.66 9.15
N ASN A 10 -3.75 6.69 8.81
CA ASN A 10 -4.74 6.13 9.71
C ASN A 10 -4.50 4.63 9.90
N LYS A 11 -4.87 4.11 11.07
CA LYS A 11 -4.99 2.67 11.35
C LYS A 11 -5.63 1.94 10.18
N SER A 12 -4.87 1.04 9.56
CA SER A 12 -5.27 0.34 8.34
C SER A 12 -4.61 -1.03 8.24
N SER A 13 -5.31 -1.95 7.59
CA SER A 13 -4.74 -3.21 7.11
C SER A 13 -4.50 -3.12 5.60
N ILE A 14 -3.31 -3.52 5.18
CA ILE A 14 -2.82 -3.45 3.81
C ILE A 14 -2.56 -4.87 3.33
N SER A 15 -3.20 -5.24 2.23
CA SER A 15 -3.01 -6.54 1.57
C SER A 15 -2.93 -6.35 0.06
N ALA A 16 -2.65 -7.41 -0.68
CA ALA A 16 -2.64 -7.37 -2.13
C ALA A 16 -3.42 -8.54 -2.71
N LYS A 17 -4.20 -8.27 -3.76
CA LYS A 17 -4.95 -9.27 -4.51
C LYS A 17 -5.10 -8.80 -5.95
N ASN A 18 -4.93 -9.71 -6.92
CA ASN A 18 -5.10 -9.40 -8.35
C ASN A 18 -4.31 -8.16 -8.83
N LEU A 19 -3.05 -8.02 -8.38
CA LEU A 19 -2.19 -6.85 -8.65
C LEU A 19 -2.76 -5.50 -8.19
N GLN A 20 -3.73 -5.53 -7.28
CA GLN A 20 -4.25 -4.37 -6.57
C GLN A 20 -3.74 -4.38 -5.14
N LEU A 21 -3.26 -3.23 -4.66
CA LEU A 21 -3.09 -2.97 -3.24
C LEU A 21 -4.46 -2.68 -2.65
N ILE A 22 -4.87 -3.44 -1.63
CA ILE A 22 -6.10 -3.24 -0.89
C ILE A 22 -5.74 -2.57 0.43
N VAL A 23 -6.32 -1.40 0.69
CA VAL A 23 -6.16 -0.66 1.94
C VAL A 23 -7.52 -0.61 2.63
N LYS A 24 -7.60 -1.23 3.80
CA LYS A 24 -8.82 -1.30 4.60
C LYS A 24 -8.62 -0.60 5.93
N SER A 25 -9.41 0.44 6.14
CA SER A 25 -9.53 1.18 7.41
C SER A 25 -10.86 0.82 8.08
N GLU A 26 -11.13 1.40 9.25
CA GLU A 26 -12.41 1.23 9.94
C GLU A 26 -13.60 1.82 9.17
N THR A 27 -13.36 2.85 8.34
CA THR A 27 -14.43 3.61 7.64
C THR A 27 -14.59 3.23 6.17
N ARG A 28 -13.55 2.70 5.53
CA ARG A 28 -13.57 2.38 4.10
C ARG A 28 -12.54 1.33 3.69
N GLU A 29 -12.82 0.71 2.55
CA GLU A 29 -11.90 -0.15 1.79
C GLU A 29 -11.64 0.50 0.43
N GLY A 30 -10.38 0.59 0.03
CA GLY A 30 -9.96 1.17 -1.25
C GLY A 30 -8.91 0.32 -1.94
N THR A 31 -8.84 0.42 -3.26
CA THR A 31 -7.90 -0.33 -4.09
C THR A 31 -7.06 0.58 -4.97
N VAL A 32 -5.77 0.28 -5.12
CA VAL A 32 -4.85 0.99 -6.02
C VAL A 32 -4.06 -0.03 -6.83
N PRO A 33 -3.96 0.10 -8.17
CA PRO A 33 -3.12 -0.78 -8.98
C PRO A 33 -1.66 -0.64 -8.56
N ILE A 34 -0.96 -1.76 -8.33
CA ILE A 34 0.41 -1.74 -7.79
C ILE A 34 1.39 -1.04 -8.74
N GLU A 35 1.18 -1.16 -10.06
CA GLU A 35 2.00 -0.51 -11.09
C GLU A 35 1.99 1.03 -11.00
N GLU A 36 0.92 1.60 -10.43
CA GLU A 36 0.78 3.04 -10.25
C GLU A 36 1.53 3.55 -9.01
N ILE A 37 2.04 2.67 -8.14
CA ILE A 37 2.63 3.07 -6.86
C ILE A 37 4.16 3.17 -7.01
N GLY A 38 4.69 4.35 -6.69
CA GLY A 38 6.13 4.64 -6.67
C GLY A 38 6.66 4.80 -5.25
N PHE A 39 5.83 5.36 -4.37
CA PHE A 39 6.12 5.50 -2.96
C PHE A 39 4.91 5.09 -2.14
N LEU A 40 5.12 4.31 -1.09
CA LEU A 40 4.15 4.00 -0.06
C LEU A 40 4.69 4.53 1.27
N VAL A 41 4.02 5.51 1.84
CA VAL A 41 4.38 6.13 3.12
C VAL A 41 3.34 5.69 4.16
N LEU A 42 3.81 5.03 5.21
CA LEU A 42 3.00 4.46 6.29
C LEU A 42 3.25 5.27 7.56
N ASP A 43 2.40 6.25 7.85
CA ASP A 43 2.59 7.22 8.93
C ASP A 43 1.55 7.02 10.04
N HIS A 44 1.45 5.78 10.54
CA HIS A 44 0.62 5.46 11.71
C HIS A 44 1.10 4.15 12.34
N PRO A 45 1.28 4.09 13.68
CA PRO A 45 1.85 2.93 14.37
C PRO A 45 1.00 1.66 14.25
N GLU A 46 -0.31 1.81 14.03
CA GLU A 46 -1.25 0.69 13.85
C GLU A 46 -1.57 0.39 12.37
N ILE A 47 -0.58 0.53 11.50
CA ILE A 47 -0.67 0.03 10.12
C ILE A 47 -0.12 -1.39 10.08
N TYR A 48 -0.90 -2.31 9.52
CA TYR A 48 -0.51 -3.69 9.29
C TYR A 48 -0.36 -3.92 7.80
N ILE A 49 0.80 -4.37 7.33
CA ILE A 49 1.03 -4.77 5.94
C ILE A 49 1.34 -6.26 5.85
N SER A 50 0.67 -6.96 4.95
CA SER A 50 0.95 -8.39 4.73
C SER A 50 2.28 -8.57 3.98
N ILE A 51 3.02 -9.62 4.32
CA ILE A 51 4.26 -9.99 3.63
C ILE A 51 4.05 -10.13 2.11
N PRO A 52 2.98 -10.79 1.61
CA PRO A 52 2.71 -10.85 0.18
C PRO A 52 2.54 -9.47 -0.49
N ALA A 53 1.86 -8.51 0.16
CA ALA A 53 1.71 -7.17 -0.38
C ALA A 53 3.06 -6.45 -0.48
N MET A 54 3.88 -6.55 0.58
CA MET A 54 5.22 -5.97 0.61
C MET A 54 6.11 -6.53 -0.49
N ASN A 55 6.08 -7.85 -0.71
CA ASN A 55 6.85 -8.50 -1.76
C ASN A 55 6.47 -8.00 -3.16
N ILE A 56 5.17 -7.92 -3.48
CA ILE A 56 4.72 -7.47 -4.81
C ILE A 56 5.03 -5.97 -5.00
N LEU A 57 4.92 -5.14 -3.97
CA LEU A 57 5.31 -3.72 -4.02
C LEU A 57 6.80 -3.56 -4.35
N ILE A 58 7.68 -4.32 -3.69
CA ILE A 58 9.12 -4.31 -3.93
C ILE A 58 9.44 -4.79 -5.36
N GLN A 59 8.82 -5.89 -5.80
CA GLN A 59 8.97 -6.41 -7.18
C GLN A 59 8.55 -5.38 -8.23
N ASN A 60 7.58 -4.53 -7.91
CA ASN A 60 7.13 -3.46 -8.78
C ASN A 60 7.90 -2.14 -8.60
N HIS A 61 9.05 -2.13 -7.94
CA HIS A 61 9.88 -0.94 -7.72
C HIS A 61 9.13 0.16 -6.93
N THR A 62 8.37 -0.23 -5.92
CA THR A 62 7.79 0.70 -4.95
C THR A 62 8.76 0.93 -3.81
N ASN A 63 9.03 2.19 -3.48
CA ASN A 63 9.77 2.55 -2.28
C ASN A 63 8.81 2.61 -1.08
N ILE A 64 9.08 1.82 -0.04
CA ILE A 64 8.27 1.80 1.18
C ILE A 64 8.98 2.61 2.26
N LYS A 65 8.26 3.52 2.90
CA LYS A 65 8.71 4.32 4.04
C LYS A 65 7.76 4.08 5.21
N PHE A 66 8.35 3.77 6.36
CA PHE A 66 7.68 3.61 7.65
C PHE A 66 7.98 4.84 8.50
#